data_AF-I5C4P8-F1
#
_entry.id   AF-I5C4P8-F1
#
_cell.length_a   1.000
_cell.length_b   1.000
_cell.length_c   1.000
_cell.angle_alpha   90.00
_cell.angle_beta   90.00
_cell.angle_gamma   90.00
#
_symmetry.space_group_name_H-M   'P 1'
#
loop_
_entity.id
_entity.type
_entity.pdbx_description
1 polymer ?
#
loop_
_entity_poly.entity_id
_entity_poly.type
_entity_poly.pdbx_seq_one_letter_code
_entity_poly.pdbx_strand_id
1 'polypeptide(L)' 'MFMALKRLDKPAWLLQYNGEDHNLRLRKNRKDLSIRLSQFFDHYLKGAPAPLWMTEGLPAVEKGRTLKYELAEEDSL' A
#
# COMPACT_ATOMS: atom_id res chain seq x y z
N MET A 1 10.54 11.77 -8.09
CA MET A 1 11.04 10.64 -7.27
C MET A 1 10.37 9.31 -7.65
N PHE A 2 9.06 9.11 -7.43
CA PHE A 2 8.38 7.84 -7.76
C PHE A 2 8.52 7.39 -9.22
N MET A 3 8.32 8.29 -10.20
CA MET A 3 8.38 7.93 -11.62
C MET A 3 9.77 7.43 -12.07
N ALA A 4 10.84 7.88 -11.42
CA ALA A 4 12.19 7.40 -11.71
C ALA A 4 12.38 5.96 -11.22
N LEU A 5 11.94 5.66 -9.98
CA LEU A 5 11.95 4.31 -9.42
C LEU A 5 11.11 3.35 -10.28
N LYS A 6 9.90 3.78 -10.68
CA LYS A 6 9.02 3.01 -11.56
C LYS A 6 9.70 2.70 -12.91
N ARG A 7 10.37 3.68 -13.52
CA ARG A 7 11.08 3.50 -14.80
C ARG A 7 12.27 2.54 -14.70
N LEU A 8 12.91 2.49 -13.53
CA LEU A 8 14.04 1.61 -13.25
C LEU A 8 13.61 0.26 -12.66
N ASP A 9 12.32 -0.06 -12.72
CA ASP A 9 11.71 -1.28 -12.21
C ASP A 9 12.09 -1.57 -10.74
N LYS A 10 12.21 -0.51 -9.94
CA LYS A 10 12.45 -0.64 -8.51
C LYS A 10 11.12 -0.82 -7.79
N PRO A 11 11.02 -1.80 -6.86
CA PRO A 11 9.84 -1.95 -6.01
C PRO A 11 9.60 -0.64 -5.25
N ALA A 12 8.48 0.03 -5.55
CA ALA A 12 8.12 1.31 -4.99
C ALA A 12 6.60 1.48 -4.96
N TRP A 13 6.10 2.09 -3.89
CA TRP A 13 4.68 2.32 -3.68
C TRP A 13 4.43 3.82 -3.45
N LEU A 14 3.35 4.32 -4.04
CA LEU A 14 2.87 5.69 -3.85
C LEU A 14 1.49 5.63 -3.22
N LEU A 15 1.37 6.13 -1.99
CA LEU A 15 0.09 6.25 -1.30
C LEU A 15 -0.48 7.65 -1.54
N GLN A 16 -1.63 7.74 -2.19
CA GLN A 16 -2.30 9.00 -2.51
C GLN A 16 -3.68 9.08 -1.85
N TYR A 17 -3.83 10.02 -0.92
CA TYR A 17 -5.08 10.32 -0.25
C TYR A 17 -5.72 11.56 -0.89
N ASN A 18 -6.90 11.38 -1.51
CA ASN A 18 -7.57 12.49 -2.21
C ASN A 18 -8.19 13.45 -1.19
N GLY A 19 -7.99 14.76 -1.38
CA GLY A 19 -8.55 15.81 -0.51
C GLY A 19 -7.84 15.95 0.84
N GLU A 20 -6.64 15.39 0.99
CA GLU A 20 -5.79 15.59 2.15
C GLU A 20 -4.64 16.54 1.82
N ASP A 21 -4.16 17.25 2.85
CA ASP A 21 -3.00 18.14 2.77
C ASP A 21 -1.69 17.37 3.09
N HIS A 22 -0.62 18.12 3.40
CA HIS A 22 0.66 17.56 3.86
C HIS A 22 0.50 16.59 5.05
N ASN A 23 -0.43 16.88 5.97
CA ASN A 23 -0.77 16.02 7.10
C ASN A 23 -2.17 15.43 6.91
N LEU A 24 -2.32 14.14 7.22
CA LEU A 24 -3.60 13.45 7.15
C LEU A 24 -4.56 13.93 8.27
N ARG A 25 -5.60 14.66 7.90
CA ARG A 25 -6.63 15.20 8.79
C ARG A 25 -7.78 14.24 9.01
N LEU A 26 -8.15 13.43 8.00
CA LEU A 26 -9.23 12.47 8.15
C LEU A 26 -8.74 11.24 8.92
N ARG A 27 -9.48 10.88 9.98
CA ARG A 27 -9.13 9.72 10.82
C ARG A 27 -9.03 8.41 10.02
N LYS A 28 -9.88 8.23 9.00
CA LYS A 28 -9.85 7.06 8.11
C LYS A 28 -8.51 6.94 7.36
N ASN A 29 -7.96 8.06 6.90
CA ASN A 29 -6.71 8.06 6.14
C ASN A 29 -5.51 7.85 7.06
N ARG A 30 -5.53 8.44 8.27
CA ARG A 30 -4.51 8.13 9.30
C ARG A 30 -4.48 6.64 9.62
N LYS A 31 -5.65 6.02 9.80
CA LYS A 31 -5.76 4.58 10.07
C LYS A 31 -5.24 3.75 8.89
N ASP A 32 -5.62 4.09 7.66
CA ASP A 32 -5.13 3.39 6.45
C ASP A 32 -3.60 3.48 6.33
N LEU A 33 -3.02 4.66 6.56
CA LEU A 33 -1.56 4.83 6.56
C LEU A 33 -0.88 3.97 7.63
N SER A 34 -1.39 3.95 8.86
CA SER A 34 -0.84 3.13 9.93
C SER A 34 -0.89 1.63 9.60
N ILE A 35 -1.99 1.15 9.01
CA ILE A 35 -2.12 -0.25 8.59
C ILE A 35 -1.10 -0.59 7.50
N ARG A 36 -1.03 0.23 6.44
CA ARG A 36 -0.09 0.00 5.32
C ARG A 36 1.35 0.02 5.79
N LEU A 37 1.71 0.92 6.70
CA LEU A 37 3.04 0.98 7.27
C LEU A 37 3.37 -0.27 8.08
N SER A 38 2.45 -0.75 8.92
CA SER A 38 2.62 -2.02 9.65
C SER A 38 2.84 -3.18 8.68
N GLN A 39 1.94 -3.35 7.70
CA GLN A 39 2.01 -4.46 6.75
C GLN A 39 3.29 -4.43 5.91
N PHE A 40 3.75 -3.25 5.50
CA PHE A 40 5.03 -3.09 4.80
C PHE A 40 6.20 -3.63 5.64
N PHE A 41 6.27 -3.26 6.91
CA PHE A 41 7.32 -3.75 7.79
C PHE A 41 7.14 -5.21 8.19
N ASP A 42 5.90 -5.67 8.37
CA ASP A 42 5.64 -7.08 8.66
C ASP A 42 6.13 -7.96 7.50
N HIS A 43 5.92 -7.54 6.25
CA HIS A 43 6.44 -8.24 5.08
C HIS A 43 7.97 -8.24 5.04
N TYR A 44 8.60 -7.06 5.10
CA TYR A 44 10.05 -6.95 4.90
C TYR A 44 10.91 -7.33 6.10
N LEU A 45 10.38 -7.20 7.32
CA LEU A 45 11.16 -7.37 8.55
C LEU A 45 10.73 -8.59 9.38
N LYS A 46 9.54 -9.16 9.12
CA LYS A 46 9.03 -10.33 9.86
C LYS A 46 8.72 -11.52 8.96
N GLY A 47 8.87 -11.40 7.64
CA GLY A 47 8.61 -12.49 6.70
C GLY A 47 7.12 -12.81 6.52
N ALA A 48 6.21 -11.90 6.91
CA ALA A 48 4.79 -12.08 6.64
C ALA A 48 4.52 -12.04 5.12
N PRO A 49 3.47 -12.72 4.62
CA PRO A 49 3.06 -12.57 3.23
C PRO A 49 2.75 -11.11 2.88
N ALA A 50 3.01 -10.72 1.63
CA ALA A 50 2.73 -9.35 1.19
C ALA A 50 1.22 -9.10 1.14
N PRO A 51 0.72 -7.93 1.58
CA PRO A 51 -0.68 -7.57 1.39
C PRO A 51 -1.00 -7.32 -0.10
N LEU A 52 -2.23 -7.57 -0.51
CA LEU A 52 -2.67 -7.43 -1.91
C LEU A 52 -2.48 -6.01 -2.47
N TRP A 53 -2.54 -4.98 -1.63
CA TRP A 53 -2.26 -3.62 -2.10
C TRP A 53 -0.78 -3.41 -2.51
N MET A 54 0.15 -4.22 -1.98
CA MET A 54 1.56 -4.15 -2.36
C MET A 54 1.83 -4.89 -3.68
N THR A 55 1.17 -6.03 -3.90
CA THR A 55 1.39 -6.87 -5.08
C THR A 55 0.58 -6.40 -6.29
N GLU A 56 -0.69 -6.06 -6.10
CA GLU A 56 -1.62 -5.71 -7.18
C GLU A 56 -1.87 -4.20 -7.30
N GLY A 57 -1.52 -3.43 -6.28
CA GLY A 57 -1.94 -2.03 -6.17
C GLY A 57 -3.45 -1.88 -6.02
N LEU A 58 -3.91 -0.61 -5.99
CA LEU A 58 -5.33 -0.27 -5.92
C LEU A 58 -5.72 0.58 -7.15
N PRO A 59 -6.43 0.01 -8.14
CA PRO A 59 -6.93 0.77 -9.28
C PRO A 59 -7.83 1.93 -8.84
N ALA A 60 -7.78 3.05 -9.57
CA ALA A 60 -8.57 4.23 -9.24
C ALA A 60 -10.09 3.94 -9.20
N VAL A 61 -10.57 3.03 -10.05
CA VAL A 61 -11.98 2.60 -10.12
C VAL A 61 -12.43 1.78 -8.90
N GLU A 62 -11.49 1.18 -8.16
CA GLU A 62 -11.76 0.41 -6.95
C GLU A 62 -11.60 1.24 -5.66
N LYS A 63 -11.19 2.51 -5.78
CA LYS A 63 -10.97 3.39 -4.64
C LYS A 63 -12.29 3.62 -3.88
N GLY A 64 -12.30 3.26 -2.60
CA GLY A 64 -13.48 3.36 -1.73
C GLY A 64 -14.38 2.12 -1.75
N ARG A 65 -14.12 1.15 -2.64
CA ARG A 65 -14.78 -0.16 -2.66
C ARG A 65 -14.00 -1.20 -1.86
N THR A 66 -12.67 -1.15 -1.95
CA THR A 66 -11.75 -2.00 -1.19
C THR A 66 -10.48 -1.22 -0.84
N LEU A 67 -9.74 -1.73 0.16
CA LEU A 67 -8.43 -1.23 0.58
C LEU A 67 -7.30 -2.24 0.31
N LYS A 68 -7.65 -3.49 -0.06
CA LYS A 68 -6.75 -4.61 -0.35
C LYS A 68 -5.76 -4.91 0.78
N TYR A 69 -6.27 -5.01 2.01
CA TYR A 69 -5.46 -5.32 3.19
C TYR A 69 -5.20 -6.81 3.38
N GLU A 70 -5.96 -7.65 2.68
CA GLU A 70 -5.82 -9.09 2.69
C GLU A 70 -4.38 -9.47 2.31
N LEU A 71 -3.87 -10.53 2.92
CA LEU A 71 -2.54 -11.06 2.60
C LEU A 71 -2.64 -11.92 1.35
N ALA A 72 -1.63 -11.87 0.49
CA ALA A 72 -1.48 -12.85 -0.59
C ALA A 72 -1.31 -14.25 0.02
N GLU A 73 -1.88 -15.27 -0.62
CA GLU A 73 -1.69 -16.65 -0.17
C GLU A 73 -0.23 -17.06 -0.27
N GLU A 74 0.21 -17.91 0.66
CA GLU A 74 1.62 -18.31 0.84
C GLU A 74 2.15 -19.20 -0.31
N ASP A 75 1.27 -19.65 -1.21
CA ASP A 75 1.57 -20.59 -2.30
C ASP A 75 1.79 -19.87 -3.64
N SER A 76 3.00 -19.34 -3.86
CA SER A 76 3.61 -19.28 -5.20
C SER A 76 5.07 -18.83 -5.14
N LEU A 77 5.93 -19.74 -4.67
CA LEU A 77 7.34 -19.79 -5.06
C LEU A 77 7.62 -21.12 -5.76
#